data_AF-A0A3D3YTR5-F1
#
_entry.id   AF-A0A3D3YTR5-F1
#
_cell.length_a   1.000
_cell.length_b   1.000
_cell.length_c   1.000
_cell.angle_alpha   90.00
_cell.angle_beta   90.00
_cell.angle_gamma   90.00
#
_symmetry.space_group_name_H-M   'P 1'
#
loop_
_entity.id
_entity.type
_entity.pdbx_description
1 polymer ?
#
loop_
_entity_poly.entity_id
_entity_poly.type
_entity_poly.pdbx_seq_one_letter_code
_entity_poly.pdbx_strand_id
1 'polypeptide(L)' 'MERFNLIHEYRRLPFFDPDLPGELLPQDWLRPQAAAIFSEYHDLLADKANEHFDSVVKEYQRPPPAKQGISKK' A
#
# COMPACT_ATOMS: atom_id res chain seq x y z
N MET A 1 -3.17 -0.42 -7.76
CA MET A 1 -3.65 -1.53 -6.90
C MET A 1 -2.51 -2.41 -6.39
N GLU A 2 -1.47 -2.64 -7.18
CA GLU A 2 -0.33 -3.51 -6.78
C GLU A 2 0.28 -3.21 -5.40
N ARG A 3 0.64 -1.94 -5.09
CA ARG A 3 1.21 -1.61 -3.78
C ARG A 3 0.26 -1.92 -2.61
N PHE A 4 -1.05 -1.75 -2.84
CA PHE A 4 -2.06 -2.09 -1.84
C PHE A 4 -2.12 -3.61 -1.62
N ASN A 5 -2.14 -4.41 -2.69
CA ASN A 5 -2.17 -5.87 -2.60
C ASN A 5 -0.89 -6.41 -1.92
N LEU A 6 0.28 -5.86 -2.26
CA LEU A 6 1.55 -6.21 -1.62
C LEU A 6 1.50 -6.02 -0.10
N ILE A 7 1.07 -4.83 0.36
CA ILE A 7 0.92 -4.51 1.78
C ILE A 7 -0.15 -5.40 2.42
N HIS A 8 -1.26 -5.65 1.71
CA HIS A 8 -2.38 -6.44 2.20
C HIS A 8 -2.03 -7.89 2.47
N GLU A 9 -1.19 -8.51 1.63
CA GLU A 9 -0.70 -9.86 1.87
C GLU A 9 0.43 -9.86 2.91
N TYR A 10 1.37 -8.92 2.82
CA TYR A 10 2.52 -8.89 3.73
C TYR A 10 2.13 -8.66 5.19
N ARG A 11 1.09 -7.86 5.47
CA ARG A 11 0.58 -7.65 6.84
C ARG A 11 0.08 -8.93 7.53
N ARG A 12 -0.06 -10.04 6.79
CA ARG A 12 -0.44 -11.34 7.36
C ARG A 12 0.76 -12.09 7.94
N LEU A 13 1.98 -11.65 7.66
CA LEU A 13 3.21 -12.29 8.13
C LEU A 13 3.21 -12.58 9.63
N PRO A 14 2.78 -11.68 10.54
CA PRO A 14 2.76 -11.97 11.98
C PRO A 14 1.85 -13.14 12.40
N PHE A 15 0.90 -13.55 11.56
CA PHE A 15 0.07 -14.74 11.84
C PHE A 15 0.76 -16.04 11.47
N PHE A 16 1.80 -15.99 10.63
CA PHE A 16 2.61 -17.13 10.23
C PHE A 16 3.96 -17.15 10.94
N ASP A 17 4.46 -15.98 11.32
CA ASP A 17 5.80 -15.79 11.84
C ASP A 17 5.83 -15.78 13.38
N PRO A 18 6.59 -16.69 14.01
CA PRO A 18 6.68 -16.77 15.47
C PRO A 18 7.61 -15.70 16.09
N ASP A 19 8.25 -14.85 15.28
CA ASP A 19 9.17 -13.78 15.69
C ASP A 19 10.35 -14.24 16.59
N LEU A 20 10.77 -15.49 16.44
CA LEU A 20 11.95 -16.02 17.14
C LEU A 20 13.26 -15.55 16.51
N PRO A 21 14.38 -15.54 17.27
CA PRO A 21 15.74 -15.47 16.74
C PRO A 21 16.01 -16.51 15.65
N GLY A 22 16.87 -16.17 14.70
CA GLY A 22 17.16 -17.02 13.54
C GLY A 22 17.66 -18.42 13.91
N GLU A 23 18.47 -18.56 14.96
CA GLU A 23 18.96 -19.87 15.42
C GLU A 23 17.86 -20.80 15.97
N LEU A 24 16.67 -20.27 16.29
CA LEU A 24 15.54 -21.04 16.81
C LEU A 24 14.49 -21.36 15.73
N LEU A 25 14.69 -20.89 14.51
CA LEU A 25 13.78 -21.13 13.38
C LEU A 25 14.22 -22.36 12.57
N PRO A 26 13.29 -23.00 11.83
CA PRO A 26 13.65 -23.94 10.78
C PRO A 26 14.63 -23.31 9.79
N GLN A 27 15.57 -24.11 9.26
CA GLN A 27 16.61 -23.63 8.35
C GLN A 27 16.06 -22.99 7.07
N ASP A 28 14.88 -23.43 6.64
CA ASP A 28 14.15 -22.98 5.45
C ASP A 28 13.09 -21.92 5.75
N TRP A 29 13.12 -21.31 6.94
CA TRP A 29 12.15 -20.28 7.31
C TRP A 29 12.26 -19.06 6.39
N LEU A 30 11.13 -18.65 5.81
CA LEU A 30 11.09 -17.68 4.71
C LEU A 30 11.07 -16.20 5.14
N ARG A 31 11.18 -15.89 6.44
CA ARG A 31 11.09 -14.50 6.95
C ARG A 31 12.03 -13.54 6.20
N PRO A 32 13.34 -13.84 6.03
CA PRO A 32 14.26 -12.92 5.35
C PRO A 32 13.90 -12.70 3.87
N GLN A 33 13.50 -13.76 3.17
CA GLN A 33 13.15 -13.71 1.75
C GLN A 33 11.85 -12.91 1.55
N ALA A 34 10.85 -13.12 2.41
CA ALA A 34 9.61 -12.36 2.39
C ALA A 34 9.87 -10.87 2.62
N ALA A 35 10.73 -10.51 3.58
CA ALA A 35 11.11 -9.13 3.84
C ALA A 35 11.87 -8.49 2.65
N ALA A 36 12.79 -9.22 2.02
CA ALA A 36 13.54 -8.74 0.86
C ALA A 36 12.62 -8.47 -0.34
N ILE A 37 11.75 -9.42 -0.69
CA ILE A 37 10.78 -9.26 -1.79
C ILE A 37 9.82 -8.12 -1.47
N PHE A 38 9.33 -8.02 -0.23
CA PHE A 38 8.47 -6.92 0.17
C PHE A 38 9.16 -5.57 -0.05
N SER A 39 10.40 -5.41 0.42
CA SER A 39 11.15 -4.16 0.26
C SER A 39 11.33 -3.79 -1.21
N GLU A 40 11.77 -4.75 -2.04
CA GLU A 40 12.03 -4.52 -3.46
C GLU A 40 10.78 -4.04 -4.21
N TYR A 41 9.66 -4.76 -4.05
CA TYR A 41 8.43 -4.39 -4.73
C TYR A 41 7.77 -3.15 -4.12
N HIS A 42 7.91 -2.94 -2.81
CA HIS A 42 7.40 -1.74 -2.17
C HIS A 42 8.07 -0.50 -2.76
N ASP A 43 9.40 -0.52 -2.86
CA ASP A 43 10.20 0.59 -3.38
C ASP A 43 9.92 0.82 -4.86
N LEU A 44 9.87 -0.24 -5.66
CA LEU A 44 9.52 -0.18 -7.09
C LEU A 44 8.14 0.46 -7.33
N LEU A 45 7.17 0.18 -6.46
CA LEU A 45 5.78 0.63 -6.60
C LEU A 45 5.51 1.96 -5.88
N ALA A 46 6.46 2.48 -5.10
CA ALA A 46 6.23 3.58 -4.18
C ALA A 46 5.80 4.87 -4.90
N ASP A 47 6.59 5.30 -5.89
CA ASP A 47 6.38 6.58 -6.55
C ASP A 47 5.04 6.64 -7.27
N LYS A 48 4.75 5.66 -8.14
CA LYS A 48 3.49 5.62 -8.90
C LYS A 48 2.26 5.55 -8.00
N ALA A 49 2.35 4.83 -6.89
CA ALA A 49 1.24 4.71 -5.96
C ALA A 49 1.04 5.99 -5.14
N ASN A 50 2.12 6.75 -4.85
CA ASN A 50 2.02 8.08 -4.24
C ASN A 50 1.40 9.10 -5.21
N GLU A 51 1.86 9.14 -6.46
CA GLU A 51 1.27 9.99 -7.50
C GLU A 51 -0.23 9.76 -7.66
N HIS A 52 -0.65 8.48 -7.67
CA HIS A 52 -2.06 8.13 -7.72
C HIS A 52 -2.83 8.63 -6.49
N PHE A 53 -2.28 8.43 -5.30
CA PHE A 53 -2.89 8.92 -4.05
C PHE A 53 -3.05 10.44 -4.07
N ASP A 54 -1.99 11.18 -4.41
CA ASP A 54 -2.00 12.64 -4.48
C ASP A 54 -3.04 13.15 -5.48
N SER A 55 -3.17 12.50 -6.64
CA SER A 55 -4.19 12.83 -7.64
C SER A 55 -5.61 12.66 -7.07
N VAL A 56 -5.87 11.57 -6.35
CA VAL A 56 -7.19 11.30 -5.75
C VAL A 56 -7.49 12.31 -4.65
N VAL A 57 -6.51 12.61 -3.78
CA VAL A 57 -6.66 13.61 -2.72
C VAL A 57 -6.94 14.99 -3.29
N LYS A 58 -6.21 15.40 -4.33
CA LYS A 58 -6.43 16.68 -5.01
C LYS A 58 -7.83 16.79 -5.60
N GLU A 59 -8.33 15.70 -6.20
CA GLU A 59 -9.70 15.66 -6.72
C GLU A 59 -10.73 15.78 -5.60
N TYR A 60 -10.56 15.04 -4.51
CA TYR A 60 -11.46 15.08 -3.36
C TYR A 60 -11.52 16.46 -2.69
N GLN A 61 -10.40 17.18 -2.69
CA GLN A 61 -10.31 18.54 -2.13
C GLN A 61 -10.86 19.62 -3.07
N ARG A 62 -11.24 19.29 -4.32
CA ARG A 62 -11.79 20.28 -5.25
C ARG A 62 -13.14 20.78 -4.70
N PRO A 63 -13.35 22.11 -4.57
CA PRO A 63 -14.64 22.63 -4.16
C PRO A 63 -15.71 22.22 -5.19
N PRO A 64 -16.94 21.92 -4.74
CA PRO A 64 -18.02 21.56 -5.65
C PRO A 64 -18.22 22.68 -6.68
N PRO A 65 -18.57 22.35 -7.94
CA PRO A 65 -18.81 23.35 -8.94
C PRO A 65 -19.88 24.33 -8.45
N ALA A 66 -19.63 25.63 -8.68
CA ALA A 66 -20.60 26.66 -8.33
C ALA A 66 -21.96 26.31 -8.96
N LYS A 67 -23.02 26.32 -8.14
CA LYS A 67 -24.38 26.06 -8.63
C LYS A 67 -24.67 27.10 -9.72
N GLN A 68 -24.75 26.67 -10.99
CA GLN A 68 -25.27 27.53 -12.05
C GLN A 68 -26.69 27.90 -11.64
N GLY A 69 -26.92 29.20 -11.44
CA GLY A 69 -28.22 29.72 -11.06
C GLY A 69 -29.24 29.26 -12.08
N ILE A 70 -30.21 28.45 -11.64
CA ILE A 70 -31.37 28.11 -12.46
C ILE A 70 -32.10 29.44 -12.66
N SER A 71 -31.93 30.03 -13.84
CA SER A 71 -32.69 31.20 -14.25
C SER A 71 -34.16 30.76 -14.35
N LYS A 72 -34.94 31.07 -13.31
CA LYS A 72 -36.39 30.94 -13.36
C LYS A 72 -36.89 32.01 -14.33
N LYS A 73 -37.28 31.58 -15.53
CA LYS A 73 -38.22 32.33 -16.37
C LYS A 73 -39.63 32.11 -15.87
#